data_AF-A0A800AP29-F1
#
_entry.id   AF-A0A800AP29-F1
#
_cell.length_a   1.000
_cell.length_b   1.000
_cell.length_c   1.000
_cell.angle_alpha   90.00
_cell.angle_beta   90.00
_cell.angle_gamma   90.00
#
_symmetry.space_group_name_H-M   'P 1'
#
loop_
_entity.id
_entity.type
_entity.pdbx_description
1 polymer ?
#
loop_
_entity_poly.entity_id
_entity_poly.type
_entity_poly.pdbx_seq_one_letter_code
_entity_poly.pdbx_strand_id
1 'polypeptide(L)'
;MKKTLLENVISFLLGLFWALLIISALIIFKSFYNISILFAIVVVIASSTFWLLLIIFLEIANIQIEKLKELKKQTKILESLAQDVKTE
;
A
#
# COMPACT_ATOMS: atom_id res chain seq x y z
N MET A 1 -3.09 5.54 -19.04
CA MET A 1 -2.65 4.13 -19.07
C MET A 1 -3.58 3.31 -18.21
N LYS A 2 -4.18 2.26 -18.75
CA LYS A 2 -5.05 1.34 -18.00
C LYS A 2 -4.24 0.65 -16.90
N LYS A 3 -4.76 0.60 -15.67
CA LYS A 3 -4.14 -0.18 -14.59
C LYS A 3 -4.07 -1.65 -15.01
N THR A 4 -2.93 -2.29 -14.77
CA THR A 4 -2.80 -3.72 -14.98
C THR A 4 -3.66 -4.51 -13.99
N LEU A 5 -3.95 -5.78 -14.28
CA LEU A 5 -4.66 -6.64 -13.34
C LEU A 5 -3.92 -6.72 -12.00
N LEU A 6 -2.58 -6.74 -12.04
CA LEU A 6 -1.74 -6.76 -10.85
C LEU A 6 -1.87 -5.48 -10.02
N GLU A 7 -1.85 -4.29 -10.64
CA GLU A 7 -2.10 -3.01 -9.94
C GLU A 7 -3.47 -3.00 -9.24
N ASN A 8 -4.50 -3.56 -9.90
CA ASN A 8 -5.84 -3.64 -9.32
C ASN A 8 -5.90 -4.61 -8.14
N VAL A 9 -5.25 -5.77 -8.25
CA VAL A 9 -5.18 -6.76 -7.16
C VAL A 9 -4.44 -6.18 -5.97
N ILE A 10 -3.28 -5.55 -6.16
CA ILE A 10 -2.52 -4.91 -5.07
C ILE A 10 -3.36 -3.82 -4.40
N SER A 11 -4.00 -2.94 -5.19
CA SER A 11 -4.86 -1.88 -4.65
C SER A 11 -6.03 -2.44 -3.83
N PHE A 12 -6.64 -3.54 -4.29
CA PHE A 12 -7.72 -4.22 -3.58
C PHE A 12 -7.24 -4.85 -2.27
N LEU A 13 -6.11 -5.58 -2.30
CA LEU A 13 -5.52 -6.19 -1.10
C LEU A 13 -5.12 -5.14 -0.07
N LEU A 14 -4.58 -4.00 -0.49
CA LEU A 14 -4.24 -2.89 0.39
C LEU A 14 -5.46 -2.39 1.14
N GLY A 15 -6.57 -2.13 0.42
CA GLY A 15 -7.84 -1.74 1.03
C GLY A 15 -8.40 -2.81 1.98
N LEU A 16 -8.31 -4.08 1.58
CA LEU A 16 -8.74 -5.21 2.41
C LEU A 16 -7.96 -5.31 3.72
N PHE A 17 -6.62 -5.15 3.68
CA PHE A 17 -5.80 -5.20 4.89
C PHE A 17 -6.03 -4.01 5.81
N TRP A 18 -6.30 -2.81 5.28
CA TRP A 18 -6.76 -1.69 6.09
C TRP A 18 -8.08 -2.00 6.82
N ALA A 19 -9.05 -2.58 6.13
CA ALA A 19 -10.31 -2.98 6.75
C ALA A 19 -10.09 -4.06 7.82
N LEU A 20 -9.27 -5.07 7.54
CA LEU A 20 -8.95 -6.15 8.49
C LEU A 20 -8.19 -5.63 9.71
N LEU A 21 -7.27 -4.67 9.56
CA LEU A 21 -6.60 -4.00 10.67
C LEU A 21 -7.64 -3.35 11.60
N ILE A 22 -8.57 -2.56 11.06
CA ILE A 22 -9.58 -1.87 11.87
C ILE A 22 -10.51 -2.87 12.56
N ILE A 23 -11.01 -3.86 11.82
CA ILE A 23 -11.92 -4.87 12.38
C ILE A 23 -11.23 -5.66 13.49
N SER A 24 -9.99 -6.12 13.26
CA SER A 24 -9.23 -6.86 14.27
C SER A 24 -8.93 -6.01 15.51
N ALA A 25 -8.55 -4.75 15.34
CA ALA A 25 -8.32 -3.82 16.44
C ALA A 25 -9.57 -3.65 17.31
N LEU A 26 -10.76 -3.51 16.70
CA LEU A 26 -12.03 -3.40 17.44
C LEU A 26 -12.38 -4.70 18.19
N ILE A 27 -12.22 -5.86 17.55
CA ILE A 27 -12.49 -7.17 18.18
C ILE A 27 -11.57 -7.39 19.39
N ILE A 28 -10.28 -7.11 19.22
CA ILE A 28 -9.28 -7.26 20.28
C ILE A 28 -9.56 -6.27 21.41
N PHE A 29 -9.80 -4.99 21.08
CA PHE A 29 -10.15 -3.98 22.08
C PHE A 29 -11.35 -4.41 22.92
N LYS A 30 -12.45 -4.81 22.28
CA LYS A 30 -13.67 -5.25 22.98
C LYS A 30 -13.43 -6.48 23.86
N SER A 31 -12.56 -7.40 23.42
CA SER A 31 -12.25 -8.62 24.17
C SER A 31 -11.46 -8.33 25.46
N PHE A 32 -10.55 -7.36 25.43
CA PHE A 32 -9.67 -7.04 26.56
C PHE A 32 -10.10 -5.81 27.36
N TYR A 33 -11.10 -5.05 26.91
CA TYR A 33 -11.60 -3.85 27.58
C TYR A 33 -12.09 -4.13 29.01
N ASN A 34 -12.71 -5.30 29.24
CA ASN A 34 -13.20 -5.69 30.56
C ASN A 34 -12.10 -5.94 31.60
N ILE A 35 -10.85 -6.18 31.17
CA ILE A 35 -9.72 -6.40 32.08
C ILE A 35 -9.13 -5.06 32.49
N SER A 36 -8.77 -4.22 31.51
CA SER A 36 -8.29 -2.86 31.74
C SER A 36 -8.20 -2.13 30.40
N ILE A 37 -8.59 -0.86 30.39
CA ILE A 37 -8.45 0.03 29.23
C ILE A 37 -6.99 0.09 28.74
N LEU A 38 -6.03 0.23 29.66
CA LEU A 38 -4.60 0.35 29.31
C LEU A 38 -4.08 -0.94 28.70
N PHE A 39 -4.48 -2.08 29.27
CA PHE A 39 -4.09 -3.39 28.75
C PHE A 39 -4.66 -3.61 27.35
N ALA A 40 -5.94 -3.29 27.13
CA ALA A 40 -6.58 -3.41 25.82
C ALA A 40 -5.85 -2.58 24.75
N ILE A 41 -5.47 -1.33 25.07
CA ILE A 41 -4.71 -0.47 24.14
C ILE A 41 -3.37 -1.10 23.77
N VAL A 42 -2.60 -1.59 24.75
CA VAL A 42 -1.29 -2.21 24.49
C VAL A 42 -1.43 -3.44 23.58
N VAL A 43 -2.42 -4.30 23.82
CA VAL A 43 -2.65 -5.50 23.00
C VAL A 43 -3.11 -5.11 21.58
N VAL A 44 -3.94 -4.09 21.43
CA VAL A 44 -4.35 -3.56 20.11
C VAL A 44 -3.14 -3.03 19.34
N ILE A 45 -2.25 -2.27 19.97
CA ILE A 45 -1.04 -1.76 19.31
C ILE A 45 -0.13 -2.92 18.89
N ALA A 46 0.11 -3.88 19.80
CA ALA A 46 0.95 -5.04 19.52
C ALA A 46 0.40 -5.87 18.34
N SER A 47 -0.90 -6.15 18.33
CA SER A 47 -1.55 -6.90 17.25
C SER A 47 -1.64 -6.12 15.93
N SER A 48 -1.87 -4.81 15.98
CA SER A 48 -1.93 -3.94 14.79
C SER A 48 -0.58 -3.87 14.08
N THR A 49 0.53 -4.00 14.80
CA THR A 49 1.88 -4.03 14.23
C THR A 49 2.01 -5.07 13.13
N PHE A 50 1.45 -6.27 13.31
CA PHE A 50 1.50 -7.34 12.30
C PHE A 50 0.79 -6.94 11.00
N TRP A 51 -0.41 -6.36 11.10
CA TRP A 51 -1.15 -5.88 9.94
C TRP A 51 -0.44 -4.73 9.22
N LEU A 52 0.12 -3.79 9.99
CA LEU A 52 0.86 -2.67 9.43
C LEU A 52 2.08 -3.12 8.63
N LEU A 53 2.79 -4.17 9.06
CA LEU A 53 3.90 -4.73 8.28
C LEU A 53 3.44 -5.25 6.91
N LEU A 54 2.30 -5.94 6.85
CA LEU A 54 1.74 -6.43 5.59
C LEU A 54 1.28 -5.28 4.68
N ILE A 55 0.63 -4.26 5.26
CA ILE A 55 0.21 -3.06 4.54
C ILE A 55 1.42 -2.33 3.95
N ILE A 56 2.47 -2.11 4.75
CA ILE A 56 3.71 -1.46 4.28
C ILE A 56 4.35 -2.24 3.13
N PHE A 57 4.39 -3.57 3.22
CA PHE A 57 4.94 -4.40 2.16
C PHE A 57 4.19 -4.23 0.82
N LEU A 58 2.85 -4.23 0.87
CA LEU A 58 2.02 -3.97 -0.32
C LEU A 58 2.16 -2.55 -0.84
N GLU A 59 2.27 -1.56 0.06
CA GLU A 59 2.47 -0.16 -0.30
C GLU A 59 3.79 0.02 -1.06
N ILE A 60 4.87 -0.58 -0.56
CA ILE A 60 6.18 -0.58 -1.23
C ILE A 60 6.08 -1.22 -2.61
N ALA A 61 5.37 -2.34 -2.75
CA ALA A 61 5.16 -2.98 -4.05
C ALA A 61 4.40 -2.06 -5.02
N ASN A 62 3.36 -1.37 -4.54
CA ASN A 62 2.60 -0.41 -5.35
C ASN A 62 3.48 0.77 -5.82
N ILE A 63 4.26 1.37 -4.91
CA ILE A 63 5.19 2.46 -5.22
C ILE A 63 6.23 2.04 -6.27
N GLN A 64 6.78 0.82 -6.17
CA GLN A 64 7.75 0.34 -7.14
C GLN A 64 7.15 0.21 -8.55
N ILE A 65 5.91 -0.25 -8.67
CA ILE A 65 5.21 -0.35 -9.96
C ILE A 65 4.98 1.03 -10.56
N GLU A 66 4.53 1.99 -9.74
CA GLU A 66 4.33 3.37 -10.19
C GLU A 66 5.63 4.01 -10.65
N LYS A 67 6.72 3.84 -9.89
CA LYS A 67 8.06 4.33 -10.26
C LYS A 67 8.52 3.77 -11.60
N LEU A 68 8.36 2.47 -11.85
CA LEU A 68 8.73 1.85 -13.13
C LEU A 68 7.90 2.40 -14.29
N LYS A 69 6.62 2.67 -14.07
CA LYS A 69 5.71 3.24 -15.07
C LYS A 69 6.08 4.68 -15.41
N GLU A 70 6.43 5.46 -14.40
CA GLU A 70 6.89 6.83 -14.57
C GLU A 70 8.22 6.89 -15.32
N LEU A 71 9.19 6.04 -14.95
CA LEU A 71 10.47 5.94 -15.65
C LEU A 71 10.27 5.61 -17.14
N LYS A 72 9.42 4.63 -17.48
CA LYS A 72 9.09 4.32 -18.87
C LYS A 72 8.48 5.50 -19.62
N LYS A 73 7.61 6.26 -18.95
CA LYS A 73 7.01 7.48 -19.53
C LYS A 73 8.08 8.54 -19.80
N GLN A 74 8.97 8.77 -18.85
CA GLN A 74 10.08 9.72 -18.98
C GLN A 74 11.03 9.32 -20.11
N THR A 75 11.41 8.04 -20.20
CA THR A 75 12.25 7.51 -21.29
C THR A 75 11.62 7.77 -22.66
N LYS A 76 10.31 7.48 -22.82
CA LYS A 76 9.61 7.71 -24.09
C LYS A 76 9.59 9.20 -24.49
N ILE A 77 9.45 10.11 -23.52
CA ILE A 77 9.49 11.56 -23.78
C ILE A 77 10.89 11.99 -24.21
N LEU A 78 11.94 11.48 -23.56
CA LEU A 78 13.33 11.76 -23.93
C LEU A 78 13.66 11.25 -25.33
N GLU A 79 13.16 10.07 -25.70
CA GLU A 79 13.34 9.51 -27.05
C GLU A 79 12.66 10.37 -28.12
N SER A 80 11.44 10.87 -27.89
CA SER A 80 10.77 11.76 -28.86
C SER A 80 11.52 13.08 -29.03
N LEU A 81 11.97 13.69 -27.92
CA LEU A 81 12.74 14.93 -27.98
C LEU A 81 14.08 14.74 -28.72
N ALA A 82 14.74 13.59 -28.52
CA ALA A 82 15.98 13.28 -29.22
C ALA A 82 15.78 13.05 -30.73
N GLN A 83 14.61 12.60 -31.16
CA GLN A 83 14.25 12.48 -32.57
C GLN A 83 13.98 13.86 -33.19
N ASP A 84 13.21 14.71 -32.51
CA ASP A 84 12.89 16.06 -32.98
C ASP A 84 14.16 16.90 -33.17
N VAL A 85 15.14 16.80 -32.25
CA VAL A 85 16.44 17.49 -32.35
C VAL A 85 17.31 16.95 -33.50
N LYS A 86 17.15 15.70 -33.92
CA LYS A 86 17.92 15.13 -35.05
C LYS A 86 17.37 15.51 -36.43
N THR A 87 16.14 16.01 -36.49
CA THR A 87 15.46 16.40 -37.72
C THR A 87 15.63 17.88 -38.09
N GLU A 88 16.20 18.69 -37.19
CA GLU A 88 16.69 20.05 -37.45
C GLU A 88 18.17 20.06 -37.81
#